data_AF-A0A848X6Y1-F1
#
_entry.id   AF-A0A848X6Y1-F1
#
_cell.length_a   1.000
_cell.length_b   1.000
_cell.length_c   1.000
_cell.angle_alpha   90.00
_cell.angle_beta   90.00
_cell.angle_gamma   90.00
#
_symmetry.space_group_name_H-M   'P 1'
#
loop_
_entity.id
_entity.type
_entity.pdbx_description
1 polymer ?
#
loop_
_entity_poly.entity_id
_entity_poly.type
_entity_poly.pdbx_seq_one_letter_code
_entity_poly.pdbx_strand_id
1 'polypeptide(L)'
;MMTSTPAELIVLLYERLLSNLRGGAMAIRANDVESKAKKVAGATDIIFELLGALDRERGGEVSERLAALYAYMFSRVTDGSRNMDADALDEVSEHVESLLSAWRHIASEEKRSAPTVDPSIS
;
A
#
# COMPACT_ATOMS: atom_id res chain seq x y z
N MET A 1 19.99 11.96 12.36
CA MET A 1 19.35 10.86 11.61
C MET A 1 17.89 11.24 11.44
N MET A 2 17.40 11.39 10.20
CA MET A 2 15.98 11.71 9.95
C MET A 2 15.19 10.42 10.08
N THR A 3 14.49 10.23 11.21
CA THR A 3 13.58 9.10 11.42
C THR A 3 12.31 9.34 10.62
N SER A 4 11.93 8.40 9.75
CA SER A 4 10.64 8.46 9.04
C SER A 4 9.48 8.47 10.03
N THR A 5 8.49 9.31 9.77
CA THR A 5 7.22 9.33 10.49
C THR A 5 6.41 8.06 10.19
N PRO A 6 5.45 7.68 11.06
CA PRO A 6 4.56 6.56 10.79
C PRO A 6 3.84 6.67 9.43
N ALA A 7 3.36 7.87 9.07
CA ALA A 7 2.71 8.09 7.78
C ALA A 7 3.67 7.88 6.59
N GLU A 8 4.94 8.27 6.71
CA GLU A 8 5.95 8.00 5.67
C GLU A 8 6.25 6.51 5.50
N LEU A 9 6.24 5.73 6.59
CA LEU A 9 6.39 4.27 6.50
C LEU A 9 5.21 3.65 5.76
N ILE A 10 3.99 4.10 6.02
CA ILE A 10 2.79 3.65 5.29
C ILE A 10 2.89 4.02 3.80
N VAL A 11 3.35 5.23 3.45
CA VAL A 11 3.59 5.63 2.05
C VAL A 11 4.56 4.66 1.36
N LEU A 12 5.68 4.31 2.00
CA LEU A 12 6.66 3.36 1.45
C LEU A 12 6.06 1.96 1.23
N LEU A 13 5.19 1.49 2.14
CA LEU A 13 4.48 0.21 1.97
C LEU A 13 3.55 0.26 0.75
N TYR A 14 2.76 1.32 0.61
CA TYR A 14 1.87 1.51 -0.54
C TYR A 14 2.62 1.61 -1.87
N GLU A 15 3.77 2.30 -1.91
CA GLU A 15 4.62 2.36 -3.10
C GLU A 15 5.16 0.98 -3.50
N ARG A 16 5.62 0.20 -2.52
CA ARG A 16 6.08 -1.18 -2.75
C ARG A 16 4.94 -2.10 -3.21
N LEU A 17 3.75 -1.94 -2.63
CA LEU A 17 2.54 -2.66 -3.04
C LEU A 17 2.21 -2.36 -4.49
N LEU A 18 2.12 -1.08 -4.87
CA LEU A 18 1.82 -0.66 -6.23
C LEU A 18 2.85 -1.19 -7.25
N SER A 19 4.13 -1.14 -6.90
CA SER A 19 5.21 -1.69 -7.73
C SER A 19 5.08 -3.20 -7.92
N ASN A 20 4.72 -3.94 -6.87
CA ASN A 20 4.48 -5.37 -6.95
C ASN A 20 3.25 -5.72 -7.79
N LEU A 21 2.15 -4.99 -7.64
CA LEU A 21 0.93 -5.21 -8.43
C LEU A 21 1.17 -4.98 -9.93
N ARG A 22 1.72 -3.83 -10.29
CA ARG A 22 2.06 -3.50 -11.69
C ARG A 22 3.07 -4.49 -12.28
N GLY A 23 4.09 -4.85 -11.50
CA GLY A 23 5.06 -5.88 -11.91
C GLY A 23 4.43 -7.26 -12.10
N GLY A 24 3.47 -7.64 -11.25
CA GLY A 24 2.70 -8.87 -11.38
C GLY A 24 1.83 -8.87 -12.64
N ALA A 25 1.13 -7.77 -12.91
CA ALA A 25 0.31 -7.61 -14.11
C ALA A 25 1.15 -7.70 -15.40
N MET A 26 2.31 -7.05 -15.42
CA MET A 26 3.28 -7.17 -16.53
C MET A 26 3.77 -8.62 -16.71
N ALA A 27 4.09 -9.31 -15.62
CA ALA A 27 4.53 -10.70 -15.68
C ALA A 27 3.43 -11.64 -16.22
N ILE A 28 2.16 -11.42 -15.83
CA ILE A 28 1.02 -12.15 -16.39
C ILE A 28 0.94 -11.94 -17.91
N ARG A 29 1.01 -10.67 -18.37
CA ARG A 29 0.98 -10.33 -19.80
C ARG A 29 2.13 -10.94 -20.59
N ALA A 30 3.29 -11.09 -19.96
CA ALA A 30 4.47 -11.74 -20.53
C ALA A 30 4.44 -13.28 -20.40
N ASN A 31 3.42 -13.85 -19.77
CA ASN A 31 3.33 -15.27 -19.42
C ASN A 31 4.51 -15.77 -18.56
N ASP A 32 5.14 -14.89 -17.79
CA ASP A 32 6.22 -15.18 -16.85
C ASP A 32 5.63 -15.54 -15.47
N VAL A 33 5.39 -16.84 -15.29
CA VAL A 33 4.74 -17.38 -14.10
C VAL A 33 5.60 -17.24 -12.84
N GLU A 34 6.93 -17.31 -12.97
CA GLU A 34 7.86 -17.21 -11.84
C GLU A 34 7.89 -15.78 -11.30
N SER A 35 8.10 -14.80 -12.19
CA SER A 35 8.06 -13.39 -11.81
C SER A 35 6.70 -12.98 -11.26
N LYS A 36 5.61 -13.47 -11.87
CA LYS A 36 4.26 -13.27 -11.34
C LYS A 36 4.15 -13.77 -9.91
N ALA A 37 4.54 -15.03 -9.64
CA ALA A 37 4.41 -15.63 -8.31
C ALA A 37 5.17 -14.81 -7.26
N LYS A 38 6.40 -14.39 -7.57
CA LYS A 38 7.22 -13.55 -6.69
C LYS A 38 6.57 -12.19 -6.41
N LYS A 39 6.06 -11.53 -7.44
CA LYS A 39 5.42 -10.21 -7.34
C LYS A 39 4.12 -10.27 -6.56
N VAL A 40 3.29 -11.27 -6.83
CA VAL A 40 2.02 -11.48 -6.13
C VAL A 40 2.25 -11.79 -4.65
N ALA A 41 3.19 -12.67 -4.31
CA ALA A 41 3.54 -12.94 -2.91
C ALA A 41 3.96 -11.65 -2.18
N GLY A 42 4.84 -10.86 -2.81
CA GLY A 42 5.26 -9.57 -2.25
C GLY A 42 4.13 -8.55 -2.11
N ALA A 43 3.11 -8.58 -2.98
CA ALA A 43 1.92 -7.74 -2.84
C ALA A 43 1.04 -8.20 -1.67
N THR A 44 0.76 -9.51 -1.58
CA THR A 44 -0.09 -10.07 -0.52
C THR A 44 0.51 -9.90 0.87
N ASP A 45 1.83 -10.05 1.01
CA ASP A 45 2.53 -9.83 2.29
C ASP A 45 2.32 -8.40 2.80
N ILE A 46 2.40 -7.40 1.92
CA ILE A 46 2.18 -6.00 2.27
C ILE A 46 0.72 -5.75 2.65
N ILE A 47 -0.23 -6.36 1.95
CA ILE A 47 -1.65 -6.23 2.30
C ILE A 47 -1.89 -6.76 3.73
N PHE A 48 -1.25 -7.87 4.12
CA PHE A 48 -1.32 -8.38 5.49
C PHE A 48 -0.62 -7.46 6.50
N GLU A 49 0.55 -6.90 6.17
CA GLU A 49 1.24 -5.90 7.00
C GLU A 49 0.33 -4.68 7.25
N LEU A 50 -0.30 -4.14 6.21
CA LEU A 50 -1.22 -3.00 6.30
C LEU A 50 -2.47 -3.34 7.12
N LEU A 51 -3.02 -4.55 6.98
CA LEU A 51 -4.15 -5.02 7.78
C LEU A 51 -3.79 -5.13 9.27
N GLY A 52 -2.60 -5.65 9.57
CA GLY A 52 -2.08 -5.75 10.93
C GLY A 52 -1.74 -4.40 11.57
N ALA A 53 -1.49 -3.37 10.75
CA ALA A 53 -1.22 -2.01 11.20
C ALA A 53 -2.48 -1.18 11.53
N LEU A 54 -3.68 -1.71 11.24
CA LEU A 54 -4.94 -1.01 11.54
C LEU A 54 -5.21 -0.97 13.05
N ASP A 55 -5.37 0.24 13.58
CA ASP A 55 -5.80 0.46 14.97
C ASP A 55 -7.34 0.33 15.05
N ARG A 56 -7.82 -0.85 15.44
CA ARG A 56 -9.24 -1.14 15.60
C ARG A 56 -9.88 -0.40 16.79
N GLU A 57 -9.11 -0.03 17.80
CA GLU A 57 -9.64 0.65 18.98
C GLU A 57 -9.87 2.14 18.71
N ARG A 58 -8.94 2.79 18.00
CA ARG A 58 -9.00 4.24 17.71
C ARG A 58 -9.59 4.56 16.35
N GLY A 59 -9.50 3.65 15.38
CA GLY A 59 -9.89 3.89 13.99
C GLY A 59 -11.38 3.72 13.70
N GLY A 60 -12.14 3.10 14.61
CA GLY A 60 -13.61 2.97 14.51
C GLY A 60 -14.07 2.47 13.14
N GLU A 61 -15.07 3.15 12.57
CA GLU A 61 -15.66 2.79 11.27
C GLU A 61 -14.67 2.86 10.09
N VAL A 62 -13.68 3.76 10.16
CA VAL A 62 -12.67 3.92 9.10
C VAL A 62 -11.76 2.70 9.05
N SER A 63 -11.34 2.19 10.22
CA SER A 63 -10.53 0.97 10.30
C SER A 63 -11.26 -0.24 9.73
N GLU A 64 -12.55 -0.39 10.02
CA GLU A 64 -13.36 -1.51 9.49
C GLU A 64 -13.54 -1.42 7.97
N ARG A 65 -13.77 -0.21 7.43
CA ARG A 65 -13.85 0.00 5.97
C ARG A 65 -12.53 -0.31 5.27
N LEU A 66 -11.40 0.11 5.83
CA LEU A 66 -10.07 -0.21 5.31
C LEU A 66 -9.78 -1.72 5.37
N ALA A 67 -10.13 -2.37 6.48
CA ALA A 67 -9.98 -3.82 6.61
C ALA A 67 -10.77 -4.58 5.53
N ALA A 68 -12.01 -4.17 5.26
CA ALA A 68 -12.82 -4.75 4.19
C ALA A 68 -12.21 -4.52 2.81
N LEU A 69 -11.69 -3.33 2.54
CA LEU A 69 -11.01 -3.02 1.28
C LEU A 69 -9.73 -3.83 1.10
N TYR A 70 -8.92 -3.99 2.14
CA TYR A 70 -7.71 -4.82 2.10
C TYR A 70 -8.03 -6.30 1.85
N ALA A 71 -9.08 -6.83 2.50
CA ALA A 71 -9.55 -8.19 2.25
C ALA A 71 -10.04 -8.39 0.81
N TYR A 72 -10.76 -7.41 0.25
CA TYR A 72 -11.17 -7.42 -1.15
C TYR A 72 -9.96 -7.45 -2.09
N MET A 73 -9.00 -6.54 -1.91
CA MET A 73 -7.79 -6.47 -2.72
C MET A 73 -7.00 -7.78 -2.67
N PHE A 74 -6.84 -8.39 -1.49
CA PHE A 74 -6.19 -9.69 -1.34
C PHE A 74 -6.86 -10.78 -2.18
N SER A 75 -8.21 -10.88 -2.11
CA SER A 75 -8.96 -11.85 -2.90
C SER A 75 -8.77 -11.62 -4.40
N ARG A 76 -8.95 -10.36 -4.86
CA ARG A 76 -8.82 -10.01 -6.29
C ARG A 76 -7.44 -10.30 -6.85
N VAL A 77 -6.38 -9.96 -6.12
CA VAL A 77 -4.99 -10.24 -6.53
C VAL A 77 -4.73 -11.74 -6.61
N THR A 78 -5.22 -12.51 -5.64
CA THR A 78 -5.04 -13.96 -5.59
C THR A 78 -5.78 -14.65 -6.74
N ASP A 79 -7.03 -14.25 -6.97
CA ASP A 79 -7.86 -14.79 -8.06
C ASP A 79 -7.29 -14.39 -9.43
N GLY A 80 -6.85 -13.13 -9.59
CA GLY A 80 -6.20 -12.65 -10.80
C GLY A 80 -4.92 -13.43 -11.13
N SER A 81 -4.07 -13.65 -10.13
CA SER A 81 -2.85 -14.46 -10.26
C SER A 81 -3.13 -15.92 -10.63
N ARG A 82 -4.19 -16.50 -10.08
CA ARG A 82 -4.61 -17.89 -10.37
C ARG A 82 -5.13 -18.01 -11.80
N ASN A 83 -5.89 -17.02 -12.26
CA ASN A 83 -6.56 -17.03 -13.56
C ASN A 83 -5.73 -16.41 -14.68
N MET A 84 -4.50 -15.95 -14.38
CA MET A 84 -3.67 -15.19 -15.33
C MET A 84 -4.40 -13.95 -15.89
N ASP A 85 -5.18 -13.30 -15.03
CA ASP A 85 -5.93 -12.09 -15.31
C ASP A 85 -5.14 -10.88 -14.81
N ALA A 86 -4.49 -10.18 -15.74
CA ALA A 86 -3.70 -8.99 -15.46
C ALA A 86 -4.58 -7.79 -15.07
N ASP A 87 -5.81 -7.74 -15.56
CA ASP A 87 -6.72 -6.62 -15.34
C ASP A 87 -7.20 -6.59 -13.89
N ALA A 88 -7.33 -7.77 -13.25
CA ALA A 88 -7.56 -7.86 -11.81
C ALA A 88 -6.46 -7.22 -10.96
N LEU A 89 -5.18 -7.29 -11.38
CA LEU A 89 -4.06 -6.67 -10.66
C LEU A 89 -4.00 -5.16 -10.94
N ASP A 90 -4.36 -4.73 -12.15
CA ASP A 90 -4.44 -3.32 -12.51
C ASP A 90 -5.59 -2.62 -11.78
N GLU A 91 -6.76 -3.27 -11.68
CA GLU A 91 -7.89 -2.77 -10.88
C GLU A 91 -7.45 -2.48 -9.44
N VAL A 92 -6.78 -3.43 -8.79
CA VAL A 92 -6.27 -3.24 -7.42
C VAL A 92 -5.18 -2.16 -7.37
N SER A 93 -4.39 -2.01 -8.42
CA SER A 93 -3.39 -0.92 -8.52
C SER A 93 -4.04 0.46 -8.50
N GLU A 94 -5.20 0.64 -9.14
CA GLU A 94 -5.94 1.91 -9.12
C GLU A 94 -6.43 2.27 -7.71
N HIS A 95 -6.97 1.28 -6.98
CA HIS A 95 -7.38 1.46 -5.60
C HIS A 95 -6.20 1.85 -4.70
N VAL A 96 -5.07 1.16 -4.88
CA VAL A 96 -3.81 1.43 -4.16
C VAL A 96 -3.26 2.81 -4.47
N GLU A 97 -3.33 3.27 -5.72
CA GLU A 97 -2.85 4.60 -6.13
C GLU A 97 -3.67 5.73 -5.51
N SER A 98 -5.00 5.57 -5.44
CA SER A 98 -5.87 6.52 -4.73
C SER A 98 -5.54 6.61 -3.24
N LEU A 99 -5.33 5.48 -2.58
CA LEU A 99 -4.96 5.43 -1.15
C LEU A 99 -3.57 6.03 -0.91
N LEU A 100 -2.60 5.69 -1.76
CA LEU A 100 -1.26 6.24 -1.71
C LEU A 100 -1.27 7.78 -1.80
N SER A 101 -2.09 8.35 -2.68
CA SER A 101 -2.22 9.81 -2.77
C SER A 101 -2.75 10.43 -1.47
N ALA A 102 -3.72 9.79 -0.83
CA ALA A 102 -4.26 10.28 0.45
C ALA A 102 -3.19 10.22 1.55
N TRP A 103 -2.43 9.12 1.64
CA TRP A 103 -1.35 8.98 2.62
C TRP A 103 -0.20 9.95 2.40
N ARG A 104 0.14 10.25 1.15
CA ARG A 104 1.14 11.30 0.84
C ARG A 104 0.71 12.68 1.32
N HIS A 105 -0.58 13.00 1.24
CA HIS A 105 -1.11 14.25 1.79
C HIS A 105 -0.92 14.29 3.31
N ILE A 106 -1.36 13.25 4.02
CA ILE A 106 -1.23 13.14 5.49
C ILE A 106 0.23 13.25 5.92
N ALA A 107 1.14 12.50 5.28
CA ALA A 107 2.57 12.55 5.58
C ALA A 107 3.16 13.95 5.38
N SER A 108 2.69 14.69 4.37
CA SER A 108 3.11 16.08 4.16
C SER A 108 2.60 17.03 5.26
N GLU A 109 1.40 16.80 5.81
CA GLU A 109 0.82 17.61 6.88
C GLU A 109 1.52 17.37 8.22
N GLU A 110 1.88 16.12 8.52
CA GLU A 110 2.67 15.77 9.71
C GLU A 110 4.04 16.42 9.67
N LYS A 111 4.73 16.38 8.51
CA LYS A 111 6.01 17.06 8.31
C LYS A 111 5.93 18.57 8.50
N ARG A 112 4.83 19.20 8.10
CA ARG A 112 4.61 20.65 8.25
C ARG A 112 4.33 21.04 9.70
N SER A 113 3.72 20.15 10.47
CA SER A 113 3.38 20.37 11.88
C SER A 113 4.53 20.06 12.84
N ALA A 114 5.65 19.51 12.35
CA ALA A 114 6.87 19.40 13.14
C ALA A 114 7.38 20.81 13.49
N PRO A 115 7.75 21.10 14.76
CA PRO A 115 8.15 22.44 15.14
C PRO A 115 9.40 22.84 14.35
N THR A 116 9.30 23.93 13.59
CA THR A 116 10.47 24.72 13.19
C THR A 116 11.16 25.16 14.47
N VAL A 117 12.23 24.45 14.84
CA VAL A 117 13.19 24.94 15.83
C VAL A 117 13.77 26.22 15.22
N ASP A 118 13.33 27.37 15.72
CA ASP A 118 13.89 28.67 15.37
C ASP A 118 15.38 28.68 15.76
N PRO A 119 16.31 28.86 14.80
CA PRO A 119 17.73 28.92 15.11
C PRO A 119 18.14 30.23 15.82
N SER A 120 17.21 31.10 16.21
CA SER A 120 17.52 32.42 16.79
C SER A 120 17.64 32.46 18.33
N ILE A 121 17.79 31.34 19.03
CA ILE A 121 18.13 31.35 20.47
C ILE A 121 19.34 30.45 20.76
N SER A 122 20.54 31.00 20.58
CA SER A 122 21.64 31.06 21.58
C SER A 122 22.87 31.74 20.99
#